data_AF-A0A7Y5AB25-F1
#
_entry.id   AF-A0A7Y5AB25-F1
#
_cell.length_a   1.000
_cell.length_b   1.000
_cell.length_c   1.000
_cell.angle_alpha   90.00
_cell.angle_beta   90.00
_cell.angle_gamma   90.00
#
_symmetry.space_group_name_H-M   'P 1'
#
loop_
_entity.id
_entity.type
_entity.pdbx_description
1 polymer ?
#
loop_
_entity_poly.entity_id
_entity_poly.type
_entity_poly.pdbx_seq_one_letter_code
_entity_poly.pdbx_strand_id
1 'polypeptide(L)'
;MIKQCVLGLAIASILTGCGEDREKTARTKIGAISVAFDARPQGTPNASGTRTLTRQTINQCVEHLTKTKADFDVIRKDYADTQAVQSMETKALYGKVRGQLATCQQTKAKLDY
;
A
#
# COMPACT_ATOMS: atom_id res chain seq x y z
N MET A 1 -12.89 13.13 -27.22
CA MET A 1 -12.65 12.50 -25.90
C MET A 1 -13.89 11.75 -25.48
N ILE A 2 -13.99 10.45 -25.77
CA ILE A 2 -14.99 9.54 -25.18
C ILE A 2 -14.30 8.17 -25.11
N LYS A 3 -13.78 7.79 -23.94
CA LYS A 3 -13.25 6.43 -23.68
C LYS A 3 -14.35 5.67 -22.92
N GLN A 4 -15.34 5.18 -23.66
CA GLN A 4 -16.34 4.25 -23.15
C GLN A 4 -15.77 2.83 -23.24
N CYS A 5 -15.46 2.23 -22.09
CA CYS A 5 -15.14 0.82 -21.97
C CYS A 5 -16.26 0.16 -21.18
N VAL A 6 -17.40 -0.14 -21.82
CA VAL A 6 -18.41 -1.00 -21.19
C VAL A 6 -19.07 -1.92 -22.22
N LEU A 7 -19.17 -3.18 -21.79
CA LEU A 7 -20.08 -4.25 -22.22
C LEU A 7 -19.75 -5.04 -23.49
N GLY A 8 -19.65 -6.36 -23.29
CA GLY A 8 -19.89 -7.36 -24.32
C GLY A 8 -19.05 -8.62 -24.13
N LEU A 9 -19.64 -9.66 -23.54
CA LEU A 9 -19.15 -11.03 -23.71
C LEU A 9 -19.03 -11.35 -25.20
N ALA A 10 -17.82 -11.50 -25.73
CA ALA A 10 -17.50 -12.37 -26.86
C ALA A 10 -15.99 -12.36 -27.15
N ILE A 11 -15.38 -13.54 -27.00
CA ILE A 11 -14.37 -14.15 -27.89
C ILE A 11 -13.07 -13.35 -28.13
N ALA A 12 -12.00 -13.92 -27.57
CA ALA A 12 -10.61 -13.97 -28.05
C ALA A 12 -10.00 -12.74 -28.76
N SER A 13 -8.96 -12.22 -28.11
CA SER A 13 -7.75 -11.67 -28.75
C SER A 13 -7.91 -10.33 -29.47
N ILE A 14 -7.92 -9.22 -28.72
CA ILE A 14 -7.06 -8.01 -28.84
C ILE A 14 -7.41 -7.11 -27.64
N LEU A 15 -6.81 -7.34 -26.47
CA LEU A 15 -6.91 -6.45 -25.29
C LEU A 15 -5.54 -5.88 -24.88
N THR A 16 -4.55 -5.94 -25.77
CA THR A 16 -3.16 -5.52 -25.45
C THR A 16 -3.10 -4.05 -25.03
N GLY A 17 -3.95 -3.17 -25.57
CA GLY A 17 -3.94 -1.74 -25.22
C GLY A 17 -4.49 -1.38 -23.83
N CYS A 18 -5.57 -2.02 -23.34
CA CYS A 18 -6.11 -1.70 -22.00
C CYS A 18 -5.44 -2.49 -20.88
N GLY A 19 -4.96 -3.71 -21.17
CA GLY A 19 -4.25 -4.55 -20.22
C GLY A 19 -2.87 -3.99 -19.86
N GLU A 20 -2.07 -3.59 -20.85
CA GLU A 20 -0.74 -2.99 -20.61
C GLU A 20 -0.85 -1.65 -19.85
N ASP A 21 -1.85 -0.82 -20.18
CA ASP A 21 -2.11 0.43 -19.47
C ASP A 21 -2.48 0.19 -17.99
N ARG A 22 -3.33 -0.81 -17.71
CA ARG A 22 -3.75 -1.16 -16.35
C ARG A 22 -2.61 -1.77 -15.55
N GLU A 23 -1.83 -2.67 -16.14
CA GLU A 23 -0.65 -3.29 -15.53
C GLU A 23 0.38 -2.23 -15.15
N LYS A 24 0.74 -1.33 -16.08
CA LYS A 24 1.66 -0.22 -15.82
C LYS A 24 1.14 0.70 -14.71
N THR A 25 -0.15 1.02 -14.74
CA THR A 25 -0.78 1.85 -13.71
C THR A 25 -0.74 1.18 -12.34
N ALA A 26 -1.04 -0.12 -12.26
CA ALA A 26 -0.97 -0.90 -11.03
C ALA A 26 0.45 -0.89 -10.45
N ARG A 27 1.48 -1.13 -11.28
CA ARG A 27 2.89 -1.08 -10.85
C ARG A 27 3.28 0.27 -10.27
N THR A 28 2.93 1.36 -10.95
CA THR A 28 3.22 2.72 -10.47
C THR A 28 2.55 2.98 -9.12
N LYS A 29 1.28 2.59 -8.97
CA LYS A 29 0.52 2.77 -7.72
C LYS A 29 1.10 1.92 -6.58
N ILE A 30 1.46 0.67 -6.83
CA ILE A 30 2.13 -0.21 -5.85
C ILE A 30 3.50 0.38 -5.46
N GLY A 31 4.25 0.92 -6.42
CA GLY A 31 5.51 1.62 -6.15
C GLY A 31 5.32 2.82 -5.21
N ALA A 32 4.26 3.62 -5.44
CA ALA A 32 3.92 4.71 -4.54
C ALA A 32 3.55 4.24 -3.13
N ILE A 33 2.88 3.08 -2.99
CA ILE A 33 2.64 2.46 -1.69
C ILE A 33 3.95 2.05 -1.00
N SER A 34 4.92 1.51 -1.75
CA SER A 34 6.23 1.16 -1.19
C SER A 34 6.93 2.41 -0.63
N VAL A 35 6.96 3.50 -1.41
CA VAL A 35 7.53 4.78 -0.98
C VAL A 35 6.80 5.32 0.26
N ALA A 36 5.47 5.30 0.27
CA ALA A 36 4.68 5.73 1.42
C ALA A 36 4.97 4.87 2.66
N PHE A 37 5.09 3.56 2.49
CA PHE A 37 5.45 2.66 3.59
C PHE A 37 6.84 2.97 4.15
N ASP A 38 7.83 3.25 3.32
CA ASP A 38 9.19 3.57 3.78
C ASP A 38 9.27 4.94 4.46
N ALA A 39 8.44 5.89 4.04
CA ALA A 39 8.29 7.21 4.67
C ALA A 39 7.50 7.20 5.99
N ARG A 40 7.07 6.03 6.49
CA ARG A 40 6.33 5.93 7.76
C ARG A 40 7.13 6.55 8.92
N PRO A 41 6.47 7.16 9.92
CA PRO A 41 7.14 7.62 11.13
C PRO A 41 7.82 6.46 11.88
N GLN A 42 9.11 6.61 12.19
CA GLN A 42 9.93 5.59 12.88
C GLN A 42 10.54 6.08 14.21
N GLY A 43 10.19 7.29 14.66
CA GLY A 43 10.84 7.95 15.82
C GLY A 43 12.18 8.57 15.45
N THR A 44 12.88 9.13 16.44
CA THR A 44 14.15 9.85 16.23
C THR A 44 15.32 9.02 16.74
N PRO A 45 16.43 8.87 15.99
CA PRO A 45 17.63 8.21 16.51
C PRO A 45 18.10 8.83 17.82
N ASN A 46 18.60 8.02 18.75
CA ASN A 46 19.17 8.47 20.01
C ASN A 46 20.60 7.95 20.22
N ALA A 47 21.25 8.42 21.28
CA ALA A 47 22.65 8.11 21.57
C ALA A 47 22.93 6.61 21.83
N SER A 48 21.90 5.80 22.16
CA SER A 48 22.07 4.35 22.35
C SER A 48 21.98 3.55 21.05
N GLY A 49 21.89 4.21 19.89
CA GLY A 49 21.71 3.56 18.60
C GLY A 49 20.29 3.02 18.37
N THR A 50 19.33 3.40 19.24
CA THR A 50 17.91 3.06 19.10
C THR A 50 17.12 4.27 18.60
N ARG A 51 15.80 4.14 18.46
CA ARG A 51 14.90 5.25 18.12
C ARG A 51 13.98 5.56 19.28
N THR A 52 13.93 6.83 19.68
CA THR A 52 12.96 7.33 20.66
C THR A 52 11.60 7.50 20.00
N LEU A 53 10.59 6.85 20.56
CA LEU A 53 9.20 6.95 20.14
C LEU A 53 8.45 7.90 21.07
N THR A 54 7.80 8.91 20.49
CA THR A 54 6.93 9.82 21.22
C THR A 54 5.46 9.47 20.99
N ARG A 55 4.55 9.96 21.83
CA ARG A 55 3.09 9.86 21.61
C ARG A 55 2.70 10.34 20.21
N GLN A 56 3.24 11.49 19.80
CA GLN A 56 3.00 12.05 18.47
C GLN A 56 3.48 11.10 17.37
N THR A 57 4.70 10.58 17.46
CA THR A 57 5.26 9.65 16.47
C THR A 57 4.38 8.40 16.31
N ILE A 58 3.93 7.81 17.42
CA ILE A 58 3.10 6.62 17.38
C ILE A 58 1.73 6.91 16.77
N ASN A 59 1.10 8.03 17.14
CA ASN A 59 -0.17 8.45 16.56
C ASN A 59 -0.06 8.68 15.04
N GLN A 60 0.99 9.38 14.61
CA GLN A 60 1.28 9.58 13.19
C GLN A 60 1.58 8.26 12.47
N CYS A 61 2.26 7.30 13.11
CA CYS A 61 2.47 5.98 12.52
C CYS A 61 1.15 5.27 12.24
N VAL A 62 0.25 5.24 13.22
CA VAL A 62 -1.07 4.60 13.08
C VAL A 62 -1.89 5.27 11.99
N GLU A 63 -1.96 6.60 11.97
CA GLU A 63 -2.70 7.35 10.97
C GLU A 63 -2.15 7.10 9.56
N HIS A 64 -0.84 7.27 9.40
CA HIS A 64 -0.14 7.10 8.12
C HIS A 64 -0.30 5.70 7.54
N LEU A 65 -0.10 4.66 8.36
CA LEU A 65 -0.23 3.28 7.92
C LEU A 65 -1.68 2.85 7.72
N THR A 66 -2.64 3.43 8.45
CA THR A 66 -4.08 3.21 8.19
C THR A 66 -4.45 3.72 6.80
N LYS A 67 -4.04 4.95 6.47
CA LYS A 67 -4.24 5.53 5.12
C LYS A 67 -3.54 4.71 4.04
N THR A 68 -2.26 4.40 4.24
CA THR A 68 -1.46 3.61 3.29
C THR A 68 -2.12 2.24 3.05
N LYS A 69 -2.62 1.58 4.10
CA LYS A 69 -3.34 0.31 3.94
C LYS A 69 -4.63 0.48 3.14
N ALA A 70 -5.42 1.51 3.43
CA ALA A 70 -6.67 1.77 2.72
C ALA A 70 -6.44 2.02 1.22
N ASP A 71 -5.46 2.86 0.88
CA ASP A 71 -5.06 3.10 -0.52
C ASP A 71 -4.61 1.80 -1.19
N PHE A 72 -3.86 0.96 -0.47
CA PHE A 72 -3.42 -0.33 -1.00
C PHE A 72 -4.58 -1.31 -1.20
N ASP A 73 -5.57 -1.34 -0.29
CA ASP A 73 -6.78 -2.16 -0.45
C ASP A 73 -7.57 -1.76 -1.70
N VAL A 74 -7.70 -0.45 -1.97
CA VAL A 74 -8.33 0.06 -3.20
C VAL A 74 -7.56 -0.41 -4.43
N ILE A 75 -6.23 -0.25 -4.45
CA ILE A 75 -5.39 -0.72 -5.59
C ILE A 75 -5.56 -2.23 -5.82
N ARG A 76 -5.55 -3.03 -4.74
CA ARG A 76 -5.71 -4.49 -4.84
C ARG A 76 -7.09 -4.89 -5.35
N LYS A 77 -8.13 -4.10 -5.08
CA LYS A 77 -9.48 -4.31 -5.60
C LYS A 77 -9.58 -3.89 -7.07
N ASP A 78 -9.15 -2.67 -7.39
CA ASP A 78 -9.35 -2.05 -8.70
C ASP A 78 -8.49 -2.70 -9.79
N TYR A 79 -7.38 -3.33 -9.43
CA TYR A 79 -6.41 -3.96 -10.34
C TYR A 79 -6.16 -5.43 -9.99
N ALA A 80 -7.13 -6.13 -9.38
CA ALA A 80 -7.00 -7.52 -8.94
C ALA A 80 -6.58 -8.51 -10.04
N ASP A 81 -6.91 -8.18 -11.29
CA ASP A 81 -6.60 -8.94 -12.51
C ASP A 81 -5.15 -8.78 -13.00
N THR A 82 -4.43 -7.77 -12.51
CA THR A 82 -3.07 -7.45 -12.96
C THR A 82 -2.01 -8.36 -12.35
N GLN A 83 -0.95 -8.66 -13.10
CA GLN A 83 0.19 -9.45 -12.61
C GLN A 83 0.91 -8.71 -11.48
N ALA A 84 0.99 -7.38 -11.56
CA ALA A 84 1.53 -6.53 -10.50
C ALA A 84 0.85 -6.78 -9.15
N VAL A 85 -0.48 -6.86 -9.10
CA VAL A 85 -1.21 -7.12 -7.85
C VAL A 85 -1.09 -8.58 -7.40
N GLN A 86 -1.03 -9.51 -8.33
CA GLN A 86 -0.95 -10.95 -8.04
C GLN A 86 0.44 -11.41 -7.59
N SER A 87 1.47 -10.59 -7.85
CA SER A 87 2.86 -10.91 -7.55
C SER A 87 3.13 -11.15 -6.06
N MET A 88 4.17 -11.93 -5.78
CA MET A 88 4.58 -12.23 -4.40
C MET A 88 5.14 -11.00 -3.69
N GLU A 89 5.80 -10.11 -4.43
CA GLU A 89 6.33 -8.85 -3.91
C GLU A 89 5.21 -7.96 -3.38
N THR A 90 4.12 -7.82 -4.13
CA THR A 90 2.97 -7.00 -3.72
C THR A 90 2.27 -7.61 -2.50
N LYS A 91 2.11 -8.94 -2.46
CA LYS A 91 1.56 -9.64 -1.28
C LYS A 91 2.46 -9.44 -0.05
N ALA A 92 3.77 -9.54 -0.21
CA ALA A 92 4.74 -9.31 0.86
C ALA A 92 4.69 -7.86 1.36
N LEU A 93 4.64 -6.88 0.45
CA LEU A 93 4.49 -5.47 0.81
C LEU A 93 3.19 -5.23 1.58
N TYR A 94 2.07 -5.82 1.15
CA TYR A 94 0.79 -5.72 1.85
C TYR A 94 0.87 -6.32 3.26
N GLY A 95 1.55 -7.45 3.40
CA GLY A 95 1.86 -8.06 4.69
C GLY A 95 2.68 -7.14 5.59
N LYS A 96 3.72 -6.49 5.06
CA LYS A 96 4.56 -5.51 5.78
C LYS A 96 3.74 -4.33 6.28
N VAL A 97 2.89 -3.73 5.43
CA VAL A 97 2.01 -2.62 5.80
C VAL A 97 1.09 -3.01 6.96
N ARG A 98 0.42 -4.17 6.85
CA ARG A 98 -0.47 -4.68 7.90
C ARG A 98 0.27 -4.98 9.20
N GLY A 99 1.42 -5.63 9.12
CA GLY A 99 2.23 -5.98 10.28
C GLY A 99 2.70 -4.74 11.04
N GLN A 100 3.23 -3.74 10.32
CA GLN A 100 3.67 -2.49 10.96
C GLN A 100 2.51 -1.68 11.53
N LEU A 101 1.34 -1.65 10.87
CA LEU A 101 0.16 -0.99 11.43
C LEU A 101 -0.23 -1.63 12.77
N ALA A 102 -0.28 -2.97 12.82
CA ALA A 102 -0.56 -3.69 14.05
C ALA A 102 0.47 -3.39 15.14
N THR A 103 1.77 -3.36 14.82
CA THR A 103 2.83 -2.98 15.76
C THR A 103 2.64 -1.57 16.32
N CYS A 104 2.32 -0.58 15.47
CA CYS A 104 2.09 0.79 15.92
C CYS A 104 0.83 0.89 16.80
N GLN A 105 -0.25 0.18 16.46
CA GLN A 105 -1.47 0.12 17.28
C GLN A 105 -1.22 -0.55 18.65
N GLN A 106 -0.49 -1.67 18.67
CA GLN A 106 -0.13 -2.35 19.92
C GLN A 106 0.79 -1.48 20.80
N THR A 107 1.75 -0.80 20.19
CA THR A 107 2.63 0.14 20.91
C THR A 107 1.84 1.30 21.48
N LYS A 108 0.89 1.86 20.71
CA LYS A 108 -0.02 2.90 21.19
C LYS A 108 -0.79 2.45 22.43
N ALA A 109 -1.41 1.27 22.36
CA ALA A 109 -2.18 0.71 23.46
C ALA A 109 -1.30 0.42 24.70
N LYS A 110 -0.10 -0.14 24.50
CA LYS A 110 0.82 -0.48 25.59
C LYS A 110 1.37 0.74 26.32
N LEU A 111 1.59 1.84 25.60
CA LEU A 111 2.13 3.09 26.16
C LEU A 111 1.04 4.08 26.61
N ASP A 112 -0.24 3.70 26.49
CA ASP A 112 -1.41 4.53 26.80
C ASP A 112 -1.41 5.88 26.05
N TYR A 113 -1.11 5.81 24.75
CA TYR A 113 -0.91 6.94 23.83
C TYR A 113 -2.14 7.36 23.03
#